data_AF-A0A957ZA30-F1
#
_entry.id   AF-A0A957ZA30-F1
#
_cell.length_a   1.000
_cell.length_b   1.000
_cell.length_c   1.000
_cell.angle_alpha   90.00
_cell.angle_beta   90.00
_cell.angle_gamma   90.00
#
_symmetry.space_group_name_H-M   'P 1'
#
loop_
_entity.id
_entity.type
_entity.pdbx_description
1 polymer ?
#
loop_
_entity_poly.entity_id
_entity_poly.type
_entity_poly.pdbx_seq_one_letter_code
_entity_poly.pdbx_strand_id
1 'polypeptide(L)'
;MQPTIIADYNCVTGEGPLWHPLEKRVYWSDIPSGRMFRYDPATGQHEQFYAGDVVGGFTIQADGTLLLFMARGAIKRWHNGQLTTL
;
A
#
# COMPACT_ATOMS: atom_id res chain seq x y z
N MET A 1 -13.40 23.90 -5.24
CA MET A 1 -12.43 22.91 -5.78
C MET A 1 -13.22 21.68 -6.16
N GLN A 2 -12.98 21.07 -7.32
CA GLN A 2 -13.72 19.90 -7.79
C GLN A 2 -12.82 18.66 -7.62
N PRO A 3 -13.30 17.57 -7.01
CA PRO A 3 -12.49 16.36 -6.83
C PRO A 3 -12.17 15.72 -8.19
N THR A 4 -10.98 15.17 -8.33
CA THR A 4 -10.56 14.39 -9.50
C THR A 4 -10.15 12.99 -9.08
N ILE A 5 -10.33 12.02 -9.99
CA ILE A 5 -9.86 10.65 -9.80
C ILE A 5 -8.37 10.62 -10.12
N ILE A 6 -7.55 10.19 -9.16
CA ILE A 6 -6.10 10.05 -9.32
C ILE A 6 -5.67 8.61 -9.67
N ALA A 7 -6.48 7.62 -9.30
CA ALA A 7 -6.26 6.21 -9.60
C ALA A 7 -7.60 5.48 -9.55
N ASP A 8 -7.88 4.64 -10.54
CA ASP A 8 -9.10 3.82 -10.61
C ASP A 8 -8.76 2.36 -10.85
N TYR A 9 -8.59 1.62 -9.76
CA TYR A 9 -8.24 0.20 -9.78
C TYR A 9 -9.44 -0.72 -9.55
N ASN A 10 -10.66 -0.17 -9.50
CA ASN A 10 -11.87 -0.91 -9.13
C ASN A 10 -11.64 -1.78 -7.88
N CYS A 11 -11.13 -1.16 -6.79
CA CYS A 11 -10.91 -1.88 -5.54
C CYS A 11 -12.25 -2.44 -5.03
N VAL A 12 -12.23 -3.68 -4.54
CA VAL A 12 -13.40 -4.21 -3.81
C VAL A 12 -13.55 -3.43 -2.51
N THR A 13 -12.44 -3.21 -1.81
CA THR A 13 -12.40 -2.35 -0.62
C THR A 13 -11.05 -1.64 -0.57
N GLY A 14 -11.01 -0.43 -1.14
CA GLY A 14 -9.85 0.45 -1.05
C GLY A 14 -9.75 1.07 0.34
N GLU A 15 -8.71 0.75 1.10
CA GLU A 15 -8.60 1.09 2.52
C GLU A 15 -7.19 1.48 2.96
N GLY A 16 -7.11 2.07 4.15
CA GLY A 16 -5.86 2.45 4.80
C GLY A 16 -4.99 3.43 3.99
N PRO A 17 -5.52 4.54 3.44
CA PRO A 17 -4.69 5.53 2.78
C PRO A 17 -3.66 6.11 3.76
N LEU A 18 -2.37 6.01 3.44
CA LEU A 18 -1.29 6.44 4.31
C LEU A 18 -0.20 7.18 3.53
N TRP A 19 0.22 8.35 4.02
CA TRP A 19 1.31 9.11 3.43
C TRP A 19 2.68 8.59 3.87
N HIS A 20 3.51 8.23 2.91
CA HIS A 20 4.89 7.85 3.12
C HIS A 20 5.81 9.08 3.17
N PRO A 21 6.36 9.46 4.34
CA PRO A 21 7.08 10.72 4.47
C PRO A 21 8.43 10.73 3.75
N LEU A 22 9.11 9.58 3.61
CA LEU A 22 10.39 9.52 2.89
C LEU A 22 10.19 9.44 1.37
N GLU A 23 9.37 8.50 0.88
CA GLU A 23 9.07 8.38 -0.55
C GLU A 23 8.17 9.47 -1.14
N LYS A 24 7.47 10.24 -0.29
CA LYS A 24 6.49 11.27 -0.71
C LYS A 24 5.36 10.68 -1.58
N ARG A 25 4.79 9.56 -1.13
CA ARG A 25 3.76 8.80 -1.85
C ARG A 25 2.60 8.44 -0.94
N VAL A 26 1.39 8.35 -1.50
CA VAL A 26 0.22 7.80 -0.80
C VAL A 26 0.16 6.30 -1.07
N TYR A 27 0.00 5.49 -0.03
CA TYR A 27 -0.15 4.05 -0.10
C TYR A 27 -1.56 3.64 0.32
N TRP A 28 -2.12 2.58 -0.26
CA TRP A 28 -3.40 1.99 0.17
C TRP A 28 -3.49 0.52 -0.21
N SER A 29 -4.40 -0.22 0.41
CA SER A 29 -4.70 -1.62 0.08
C SER A 29 -6.05 -1.78 -0.62
N ASP A 30 -6.19 -2.84 -1.41
CA ASP A 30 -7.48 -3.45 -1.72
C ASP A 30 -7.55 -4.79 -0.98
N ILE A 31 -8.23 -4.77 0.17
CA ILE A 31 -8.11 -5.83 1.17
C ILE A 31 -8.57 -7.19 0.62
N PRO A 32 -9.79 -7.35 0.07
CA PRO A 32 -10.27 -8.67 -0.35
C PRO A 32 -9.47 -9.25 -1.52
N SER A 33 -8.93 -8.40 -2.39
CA SER A 33 -8.15 -8.82 -3.57
C SER A 33 -6.67 -9.04 -3.27
N GLY A 34 -6.19 -8.72 -2.06
CA GLY A 34 -4.78 -8.87 -1.69
C GLY A 34 -3.82 -8.02 -2.52
N ARG A 35 -4.27 -6.83 -2.97
CA ARG A 35 -3.47 -5.88 -3.76
C ARG A 35 -3.09 -4.69 -2.91
N MET A 36 -1.93 -4.09 -3.18
CA MET A 36 -1.59 -2.77 -2.63
C MET A 36 -1.04 -1.87 -3.72
N PHE A 37 -1.26 -0.57 -3.51
CA PHE A 37 -0.98 0.45 -4.49
C PHE A 37 -0.26 1.63 -3.85
N ARG A 38 0.42 2.41 -4.69
CA ARG A 38 0.96 3.70 -4.30
C ARG A 38 0.80 4.74 -5.40
N TYR A 39 0.71 6.00 -5.00
CA TYR A 39 0.56 7.17 -5.85
C TYR A 39 1.62 8.21 -5.52
N ASP A 40 2.23 8.77 -6.56
CA ASP A 40 3.24 9.82 -6.50
C ASP A 40 2.65 11.16 -6.99
N PRO A 41 2.33 12.09 -6.07
CA PRO A 41 1.73 13.37 -6.44
C PRO A 41 2.63 14.27 -7.29
N ALA A 42 3.95 14.08 -7.27
CA ALA A 42 4.87 14.91 -8.04
C ALA A 42 4.85 14.56 -9.53
N THR A 43 4.54 13.30 -9.87
CA THR A 43 4.52 12.80 -11.25
C THR A 43 3.12 12.46 -11.76
N GLY A 44 2.14 12.37 -10.86
CA GLY A 44 0.80 11.87 -11.17
C GLY A 44 0.75 10.36 -11.38
N GLN A 45 1.86 9.64 -11.20
CA GLN A 45 1.93 8.20 -11.46
C GLN A 45 1.40 7.41 -10.27
N HIS A 46 0.69 6.33 -10.57
CA HIS A 46 0.27 5.34 -9.59
C HIS A 46 0.59 3.93 -10.08
N GLU A 47 0.86 3.03 -9.15
CA GLU A 47 1.19 1.64 -9.48
C GLU A 47 0.65 0.66 -8.44
N GLN A 48 0.40 -0.57 -8.88
CA GLN A 48 0.21 -1.72 -8.00
C GLN A 48 1.60 -2.31 -7.71
N PHE A 49 2.09 -2.13 -6.49
CA PHE A 49 3.43 -2.60 -6.11
C PHE A 49 3.40 -4.00 -5.46
N TYR A 50 2.23 -4.48 -5.04
CA TYR A 50 2.06 -5.78 -4.40
C TYR A 50 0.75 -6.46 -4.83
N ALA A 51 0.83 -7.78 -5.03
CA ALA A 51 -0.30 -8.68 -5.14
C ALA A 51 0.06 -10.04 -4.52
N GLY A 52 -0.81 -10.58 -3.68
CA GLY A 52 -0.57 -11.85 -3.00
C GLY A 52 -1.55 -12.13 -1.88
N ASP A 53 -1.05 -12.68 -0.77
CA ASP A 53 -1.84 -12.86 0.46
C ASP A 53 -2.47 -11.53 0.91
N VAL A 54 -3.69 -11.60 1.44
CA VAL A 54 -4.45 -10.44 1.94
C VAL A 54 -3.65 -9.66 2.98
N VAL A 55 -3.59 -8.35 2.78
CA VAL A 55 -3.05 -7.37 3.73
C VAL A 55 -4.23 -6.61 4.33
N GLY A 56 -4.55 -6.91 5.59
CA GLY A 56 -5.66 -6.27 6.31
C GLY A 56 -5.32 -4.89 6.86
N GLY A 57 -4.02 -4.59 6.98
CA GLY A 57 -3.53 -3.29 7.39
C GLY A 57 -2.02 -3.20 7.23
N PHE A 58 -1.49 -1.99 7.29
CA PHE A 58 -0.06 -1.74 7.23
C PHE A 58 0.31 -0.45 7.95
N THR A 59 1.60 -0.28 8.24
CA THR A 59 2.16 0.97 8.75
C THR A 59 3.57 1.17 8.20
N ILE A 60 4.07 2.40 8.25
CA ILE A 60 5.40 2.77 7.77
C ILE A 60 6.36 2.79 8.96
N GLN A 61 7.48 2.09 8.82
CA GLN A 61 8.54 2.05 9.81
C GLN A 61 9.46 3.27 9.69
N ALA A 62 10.25 3.52 10.73
CA ALA A 62 11.19 4.65 10.77
C ALA A 62 12.23 4.61 9.64
N ASP A 63 12.59 3.42 9.16
CA ASP A 63 13.51 3.20 8.03
C ASP A 63 12.84 3.33 6.65
N GLY A 64 11.53 3.63 6.60
CA GLY A 64 10.74 3.70 5.37
C GLY A 64 10.27 2.35 4.84
N THR A 65 10.49 1.25 5.54
CA THR A 65 9.89 -0.03 5.15
C THR A 65 8.42 -0.06 5.54
N LEU A 66 7.63 -0.91 4.86
CA LEU A 66 6.25 -1.17 5.30
C LEU A 66 6.23 -2.39 6.21
N LEU A 67 5.48 -2.30 7.31
CA LEU A 67 5.09 -3.45 8.11
C LEU A 67 3.67 -3.83 7.73
N LEU A 68 3.49 -5.04 7.20
CA LEU A 68 2.22 -5.56 6.70
C LEU A 68 1.61 -6.53 7.72
N PHE A 69 0.34 -6.32 8.04
CA PHE A 69 -0.47 -7.21 8.86
C PHE A 69 -1.37 -8.04 7.94
N MET A 70 -1.05 -9.33 7.83
CA MET A 70 -1.54 -10.19 6.76
C MET A 70 -2.48 -11.28 7.29
N ALA A 71 -3.12 -11.99 6.35
CA ALA A 71 -3.97 -13.13 6.65
C ALA A 71 -3.30 -14.15 7.60
N ARG A 72 -4.12 -14.81 8.43
CA ARG A 72 -3.68 -15.82 9.40
C ARG A 72 -2.69 -15.29 10.46
N GLY A 73 -2.73 -13.99 10.73
CA GLY A 73 -1.90 -13.36 11.77
C GLY A 73 -0.43 -13.16 11.37
N ALA A 74 -0.07 -13.36 10.10
CA ALA A 74 1.29 -13.15 9.65
C ALA A 74 1.66 -11.67 9.68
N ILE A 75 2.87 -11.36 10.17
CA ILE A 75 3.45 -10.03 10.14
C ILE A 75 4.70 -10.09 9.26
N LYS A 76 4.76 -9.24 8.23
CA LYS A 76 5.89 -9.22 7.30
C LYS A 76 6.36 -7.81 7.04
N ARG A 77 7.67 -7.65 6.84
CA ARG A 77 8.27 -6.42 6.36
C ARG A 77 8.34 -6.44 4.84
N TRP A 78 7.87 -5.37 4.19
CA TRP A 78 8.04 -5.13 2.76
C TRP A 78 9.09 -4.05 2.53
N HIS A 79 10.08 -4.35 1.70
CA HIS A 79 11.12 -3.40 1.29
C HIS A 79 11.61 -3.74 -0.12
N ASN A 80 11.56 -2.79 -1.04
CA ASN A 80 12.09 -2.91 -2.41
C ASN A 80 11.67 -4.20 -3.15
N GLY A 81 10.38 -4.55 -3.10
CA GLY A 81 9.86 -5.74 -3.79
C GLY A 81 10.00 -7.05 -3.02
N GLN A 82 10.59 -7.03 -1.82
CA GLN A 82 10.81 -8.23 -1.03
C GLN A 82 9.96 -8.24 0.24
N LEU A 83 9.35 -9.40 0.51
CA LEU A 83 8.71 -9.71 1.79
C LEU A 83 9.65 -10.53 2.67
N THR A 84 9.79 -10.10 3.93
CA THR A 84 10.49 -10.86 4.97
C THR A 84 9.56 -11.08 6.15
N THR A 85 9.38 -12.32 6.56
CA THR A 85 8.60 -12.66 7.77
C THR A 85 9.35 -12.20 9.01
N LEU A 86 8.61 -11.63 9.97
CA LEU A 86 9.12 -11.31 11.30
C LEU A 86 8.82 -12.44 12.30
#